data_AF-A0A6B9YTE3-F1
#
_entry.id   AF-A0A6B9YTE3-F1
#
_cell.length_a   1.000
_cell.length_b   1.000
_cell.length_c   1.000
_cell.angle_alpha   90.00
_cell.angle_beta   90.00
_cell.angle_gamma   90.00
#
_symmetry.space_group_name_H-M   'P 1'
#
loop_
_entity.id
_entity.type
_entity.pdbx_description
1 polymer ?
#
loop_
_entity_poly.entity_id
_entity_poly.type
_entity_poly.pdbx_seq_one_letter_code
_entity_poly.pdbx_strand_id
1 'polypeptide(L)'
;MSEINKDQVVDLSKPAGEGMVRVTFLPEGRTVEFPFDSLPYDGHGEPMSFLDVAENFGIFLDHACGGVCACTTCHLWVKEGEGGISEAEDKELDRMETAADVQLNSRLGCQAVIEKPGTYVVEIPEWNRNYVQEGKPAAVVKKD
;
A
#
# COMPACT_ATOMS: atom_id res chain seq x y z
N MET A 1 4.11 -23.38 5.77
CA MET A 1 3.93 -22.15 4.96
C MET A 1 2.46 -22.07 4.64
N SER A 2 1.76 -21.11 5.23
CA SER A 2 0.34 -20.84 4.98
C SER A 2 0.21 -20.28 3.57
N GLU A 3 -0.56 -20.94 2.71
CA GLU A 3 -0.89 -20.43 1.38
C GLU A 3 -1.88 -19.26 1.54
N ILE A 4 -1.46 -18.05 1.16
CA ILE A 4 -2.34 -16.89 1.15
C ILE A 4 -3.28 -16.99 -0.06
N ASN A 5 -4.58 -16.94 0.19
CA ASN A 5 -5.58 -16.89 -0.87
C ASN A 5 -5.61 -15.48 -1.52
N LYS A 6 -5.06 -15.36 -2.73
CA LYS A 6 -4.96 -14.09 -3.48
C LYS A 6 -6.29 -13.63 -4.09
N ASP A 7 -7.25 -14.56 -4.25
CA ASP A 7 -8.59 -14.31 -4.81
C ASP A 7 -9.66 -14.16 -3.71
N GLN A 8 -9.28 -13.61 -2.55
CA GLN A 8 -10.22 -13.52 -1.44
C GLN A 8 -11.41 -12.61 -1.75
N VAL A 9 -12.60 -13.05 -1.35
CA VAL A 9 -13.82 -12.25 -1.34
C VAL A 9 -14.09 -11.82 0.10
N VAL A 10 -13.87 -10.54 0.41
CA VAL A 10 -14.11 -9.98 1.75
C VAL A 10 -15.55 -9.49 1.87
N ASP A 11 -16.28 -9.96 2.89
CA ASP A 11 -17.62 -9.46 3.22
C ASP A 11 -17.52 -8.10 3.92
N LEU A 12 -17.62 -7.03 3.13
CA LEU A 12 -17.56 -5.65 3.62
C LEU A 12 -18.77 -5.24 4.48
N SER A 13 -19.83 -6.06 4.58
CA SER A 13 -20.97 -5.76 5.45
C SER A 13 -20.67 -5.95 6.94
N LYS A 14 -19.55 -6.60 7.27
CA LYS A 14 -19.09 -6.86 8.62
C LYS A 14 -17.78 -6.11 8.89
N PRO A 15 -17.50 -5.69 10.14
CA PRO A 15 -16.18 -5.18 10.48
C PRO A 15 -15.10 -6.26 10.29
N ALA A 16 -13.83 -5.84 10.23
CA ALA A 16 -12.72 -6.77 10.28
C ALA A 16 -12.81 -7.65 11.54
N GLY A 17 -12.48 -8.93 11.41
CA GLY A 17 -12.45 -9.85 12.55
C GLY A 17 -11.50 -9.38 13.65
N GLU A 18 -11.72 -9.82 14.89
CA GLU A 18 -10.79 -9.56 15.99
C GLU A 18 -9.42 -10.16 15.67
N GLY A 19 -8.35 -9.36 15.81
CA GLY A 19 -6.98 -9.77 15.44
C GLY A 19 -6.68 -9.79 13.94
N MET A 20 -7.61 -9.34 13.09
CA MET A 20 -7.41 -9.23 11.64
C MET A 20 -6.96 -7.84 11.22
N VAL A 21 -6.20 -7.80 10.13
CA VAL A 21 -5.93 -6.61 9.34
C VAL A 21 -6.78 -6.68 8.08
N ARG A 22 -7.53 -5.61 7.80
CA ARG A 22 -8.25 -5.42 6.55
C ARG A 22 -7.70 -4.19 5.83
N VAL A 23 -7.23 -4.34 4.60
CA VAL A 23 -6.72 -3.22 3.79
C VAL A 23 -7.52 -3.11 2.50
N THR A 24 -8.00 -1.90 2.19
CA THR A 24 -8.65 -1.57 0.92
C THR A 24 -7.76 -0.64 0.11
N PHE A 25 -7.45 -1.03 -1.12
CA PHE A 25 -6.66 -0.24 -2.07
C PHE A 25 -7.57 0.44 -3.09
N LEU A 26 -7.68 1.76 -3.01
CA LEU A 26 -8.41 2.61 -3.94
C LEU A 26 -7.49 3.08 -5.08
N PRO A 27 -8.04 3.33 -6.29
CA PRO A 27 -9.45 3.32 -6.66
C PRO A 27 -9.96 1.94 -7.09
N GLU A 28 -9.07 0.95 -7.20
CA GLU A 28 -9.40 -0.40 -7.68
C GLU A 28 -10.46 -1.07 -6.80
N GLY A 29 -10.54 -0.67 -5.52
CA GLY A 29 -11.52 -1.17 -4.57
C GLY A 29 -11.22 -2.60 -4.12
N ARG A 30 -10.00 -3.10 -4.35
CA ARG A 30 -9.58 -4.41 -3.88
C ARG A 30 -9.35 -4.36 -2.38
N THR A 31 -10.07 -5.20 -1.66
CA THR A 31 -9.95 -5.37 -0.21
C THR A 31 -9.37 -6.74 0.09
N VAL A 32 -8.44 -6.76 1.05
CA VAL A 32 -7.82 -7.97 1.58
C VAL A 32 -7.98 -8.00 3.09
N GLU A 33 -8.22 -9.17 3.65
CA GLU A 33 -8.24 -9.44 5.09
C GLU A 33 -7.34 -10.62 5.43
N PHE A 34 -6.57 -10.50 6.52
CA PHE A 34 -5.65 -11.54 6.99
C PHE A 34 -5.34 -11.37 8.49
N PRO A 35 -4.93 -12.43 9.21
CA PRO A 35 -4.51 -12.31 10.61
C PRO A 35 -3.29 -11.39 10.74
N PHE A 36 -3.29 -10.53 11.75
CA PHE A 36 -2.14 -9.67 12.03
C PHE A 36 -0.87 -10.51 12.24
N ASP A 37 0.27 -10.04 11.69
CA ASP A 37 1.59 -10.67 11.79
C ASP A 37 1.67 -12.10 11.17
N SER A 38 0.82 -12.40 10.18
CA SER A 38 0.76 -13.71 9.52
C SER A 38 1.25 -13.74 8.06
N LEU A 39 1.54 -12.57 7.48
CA LEU A 39 2.04 -12.50 6.10
C LEU A 39 3.47 -13.06 6.03
N PRO A 40 3.77 -13.94 5.06
CA PRO A 40 5.14 -14.26 4.72
C PRO A 40 5.80 -13.03 4.11
N TYR A 41 7.09 -12.87 4.38
CA TYR A 41 7.89 -11.78 3.85
C TYR A 41 8.93 -12.33 2.87
N ASP A 42 8.71 -12.08 1.58
CA ASP A 42 9.62 -12.47 0.49
C ASP A 42 9.74 -11.40 -0.63
N GLY A 43 9.14 -10.24 -0.42
CA GLY A 43 9.03 -9.16 -1.39
C GLY A 43 9.85 -7.91 -1.07
N HIS A 44 9.25 -6.75 -1.31
CA HIS A 44 9.84 -5.42 -1.17
C HIS A 44 9.16 -4.58 -0.09
N GLY A 45 9.89 -3.57 0.41
CA GLY A 45 9.44 -2.71 1.50
C GLY A 45 9.69 -3.34 2.86
N GLU A 46 9.14 -2.73 3.91
CA GLU A 46 9.23 -3.31 5.25
C GLU A 46 8.17 -4.41 5.44
N PRO A 47 8.42 -5.43 6.29
CA PRO A 47 7.41 -6.41 6.66
C PRO A 47 6.14 -5.72 7.17
N MET A 48 4.96 -6.20 6.74
CA MET A 48 3.65 -5.60 7.06
C MET A 48 3.44 -4.16 6.53
N SER A 49 4.32 -3.65 5.66
CA SER A 49 4.07 -2.40 4.94
C SER A 49 2.96 -2.55 3.91
N PHE A 50 2.34 -1.44 3.49
CA PHE A 50 1.32 -1.50 2.43
C PHE A 50 1.86 -2.09 1.11
N LEU A 51 3.16 -1.96 0.82
CA LEU A 51 3.81 -2.62 -0.31
C LEU A 51 3.88 -4.14 -0.12
N ASP A 52 4.32 -4.60 1.05
CA ASP A 52 4.37 -6.03 1.37
C ASP A 52 2.98 -6.69 1.29
N VAL A 53 1.96 -6.00 1.82
CA VAL A 53 0.55 -6.41 1.68
C VAL A 53 0.17 -6.46 0.20
N ALA A 54 0.46 -5.42 -0.58
CA ALA A 54 0.10 -5.37 -1.99
C ALA A 54 0.72 -6.53 -2.79
N GLU A 55 2.01 -6.82 -2.59
CA GLU A 55 2.71 -7.92 -3.29
C GLU A 55 2.15 -9.30 -2.91
N ASN A 56 1.91 -9.53 -1.62
CA ASN A 56 1.32 -10.79 -1.12
C ASN A 56 -0.02 -11.10 -1.79
N PHE A 57 -0.85 -10.08 -2.05
CA PHE A 57 -2.18 -10.23 -2.67
C PHE A 57 -2.25 -9.87 -4.16
N GLY A 58 -1.10 -9.61 -4.80
CA GLY A 58 -1.04 -9.29 -6.23
C GLY A 58 -1.79 -8.00 -6.60
N ILE A 59 -1.73 -7.00 -5.72
CA ILE A 59 -2.20 -5.63 -5.96
C ILE A 59 -1.01 -4.82 -6.45
N PHE A 60 -1.21 -4.05 -7.53
CA PHE A 60 -0.12 -3.28 -8.10
C PHE A 60 0.13 -2.00 -7.27
N LEU A 61 1.36 -1.87 -6.75
CA LEU A 61 1.88 -0.63 -6.16
C LEU A 61 3.30 -0.40 -6.69
N ASP A 62 3.54 0.73 -7.35
CA ASP A 62 4.79 0.91 -8.09
C ASP A 62 6.02 1.07 -7.19
N HIS A 63 7.07 0.40 -7.61
CA HIS A 63 8.22 -0.07 -6.89
C HIS A 63 9.62 0.44 -7.15
N ALA A 64 9.83 1.52 -7.91
CA ALA A 64 11.02 1.64 -8.78
C ALA A 64 12.39 1.42 -8.10
N CYS A 65 12.51 1.69 -6.80
CA CYS A 65 13.73 1.43 -6.02
C CYS A 65 13.84 0.05 -5.33
N GLY A 66 12.85 -0.83 -5.48
CA GLY A 66 12.77 -2.09 -4.72
C GLY A 66 12.36 -1.90 -3.26
N GLY A 67 11.60 -0.85 -2.93
CA GLY A 67 11.07 -0.63 -1.58
C GLY A 67 12.08 -0.09 -0.54
N VAL A 68 13.25 0.39 -0.95
CA VAL A 68 14.33 0.83 -0.04
C VAL A 68 14.31 2.33 0.32
N CYS A 69 13.16 2.99 0.18
CA CYS A 69 12.97 4.43 0.43
C CYS A 69 13.92 5.33 -0.39
N ALA A 70 14.10 5.01 -1.68
CA ALA A 70 14.93 5.79 -2.62
C ALA A 70 14.16 6.36 -3.83
N CYS A 71 12.84 6.17 -3.86
CA CYS A 71 11.93 6.75 -4.86
C CYS A 71 10.59 7.13 -4.21
N THR A 72 9.66 7.69 -4.99
CA THR A 72 8.32 8.08 -4.52
C THR A 72 7.20 7.35 -5.27
N THR A 73 7.51 6.29 -6.01
CA THR A 73 6.52 5.58 -6.85
C THR A 73 5.51 4.76 -6.04
N CYS A 74 5.88 4.37 -4.81
CA CYS A 74 4.97 3.65 -3.90
C CYS A 74 4.10 4.60 -3.07
N HIS A 75 4.14 5.90 -3.37
CA HIS A 75 3.37 6.92 -2.68
C HIS A 75 1.88 6.60 -2.75
N LEU A 76 1.25 6.61 -1.58
CA LEU A 76 -0.19 6.46 -1.36
C LEU A 76 -0.68 7.49 -0.34
N TRP A 77 -1.99 7.67 -0.27
CA TRP A 77 -2.65 8.42 0.80
C TRP A 77 -3.37 7.48 1.75
N VAL A 78 -3.13 7.63 3.04
CA VAL A 78 -3.83 6.88 4.09
C VAL A 78 -5.16 7.57 4.36
N LYS A 79 -6.27 6.99 3.90
CA LYS A 79 -7.62 7.55 4.08
C LYS A 79 -8.27 7.12 5.39
N GLU A 80 -7.89 5.95 5.90
CA GLU A 80 -8.35 5.40 7.17
C GLU A 80 -7.25 4.55 7.80
N GLY A 81 -7.18 4.54 9.13
CA GLY A 81 -6.27 3.67 9.89
C GLY A 81 -4.91 4.28 10.26
N GLU A 82 -4.73 5.60 10.14
CA GLU A 82 -3.45 6.28 10.44
C GLU A 82 -2.90 5.99 11.85
N GLY A 83 -3.76 5.85 12.87
CA GLY A 83 -3.33 5.51 14.24
C GLY A 83 -2.87 4.05 14.45
N GLY A 84 -2.97 3.22 13.41
CA GLY A 84 -2.57 1.81 13.39
C GLY A 84 -1.31 1.52 12.56
N ILE A 85 -0.69 2.55 11.97
CA ILE A 85 0.55 2.42 11.21
C ILE A 85 1.72 3.11 11.91
N SER A 86 2.95 2.72 11.54
CA SER A 86 4.19 3.34 12.02
C SER A 86 4.21 4.84 11.72
N GLU A 87 4.89 5.63 12.55
CA GLU A 87 5.16 7.04 12.22
C GLU A 87 6.11 7.14 11.01
N ALA A 88 6.06 8.25 10.28
CA ALA A 88 7.00 8.49 9.19
C ALA A 88 8.38 8.82 9.75
N GLU A 89 9.41 8.12 9.28
CA GLU A 89 10.80 8.41 9.64
C GLU A 89 11.35 9.60 8.84
N ASP A 90 12.39 10.26 9.35
CA ASP A 90 13.04 11.41 8.69
C ASP A 90 13.41 11.10 7.23
N LYS A 91 13.96 9.91 6.95
CA LYS A 91 14.33 9.50 5.60
C LYS A 91 13.12 9.39 4.66
N GLU A 92 11.98 8.94 5.18
CA GLU A 92 10.72 8.89 4.43
C GLU A 92 10.24 10.31 4.12
N LEU A 93 10.23 11.19 5.13
CA LEU A 93 9.80 12.58 5.01
C LEU A 93 10.66 13.35 3.99
N ASP A 94 11.98 13.23 4.08
CA ASP A 94 12.93 13.83 3.14
C ASP A 94 12.66 13.37 1.69
N ARG A 95 12.36 12.08 1.50
CA ARG A 95 12.05 11.54 0.18
C ARG A 95 10.71 12.08 -0.33
N MET A 96 9.74 12.21 0.55
CA MET A 96 8.39 12.70 0.25
C MET A 96 8.36 14.17 -0.18
N GLU A 97 9.32 15.01 0.22
CA GLU A 97 9.43 16.40 -0.26
C GLU A 97 9.48 16.51 -1.79
N THR A 98 9.97 15.46 -2.45
CA THR A 98 10.13 15.39 -3.91
C THR A 98 8.96 14.72 -4.63
N ALA A 99 7.95 14.23 -3.89
CA ALA A 99 6.80 13.54 -4.45
C ALA A 99 5.81 14.55 -5.07
N ALA A 100 5.02 14.08 -6.04
CA ALA A 100 3.93 14.87 -6.60
C ALA A 100 2.72 14.85 -5.64
N ASP A 101 2.03 15.99 -5.53
CA ASP A 101 0.73 16.12 -4.82
C ASP A 101 0.74 15.48 -3.41
N VAL A 102 1.72 15.91 -2.61
CA VAL A 102 1.86 15.53 -1.20
C VAL A 102 0.72 16.14 -0.39
N GLN A 103 0.09 15.31 0.44
CA GLN A 103 -0.96 15.65 1.38
C GLN A 103 -0.50 15.28 2.79
N LEU A 104 -1.22 15.75 3.82
CA LEU A 104 -0.89 15.47 5.22
C LEU A 104 -0.89 13.97 5.56
N ASN A 105 -1.72 13.20 4.86
CA ASN A 105 -1.84 11.75 5.01
C ASN A 105 -1.06 10.98 3.94
N SER A 106 -0.13 11.62 3.24
CA SER A 106 0.75 10.94 2.29
C SER A 106 1.79 10.09 2.99
N ARG A 107 2.02 8.89 2.48
CA ARG A 107 3.09 7.98 2.94
C ARG A 107 3.74 7.26 1.77
N LEU A 108 4.97 6.80 1.97
CA LEU A 108 5.58 5.79 1.10
C LEU A 108 5.04 4.41 1.51
N GLY A 109 4.31 3.75 0.62
CA GLY A 109 3.69 2.46 0.92
C GLY A 109 4.69 1.37 1.31
N CYS A 110 5.96 1.50 0.92
CA CYS A 110 7.03 0.58 1.34
C CYS A 110 7.56 0.82 2.76
N GLN A 111 7.23 1.95 3.41
CA GLN A 111 7.70 2.33 4.76
C GLN A 111 6.55 2.44 5.77
N ALA A 112 5.32 2.68 5.32
CA ALA A 112 4.14 2.69 6.17
C ALA A 112 3.75 1.26 6.58
N VAL A 113 4.23 0.85 7.76
CA VAL A 113 4.05 -0.48 8.37
C VAL A 113 2.77 -0.52 9.19
N ILE A 114 1.96 -1.56 9.02
CA ILE A 114 0.78 -1.81 9.86
C ILE A 114 1.23 -2.43 11.18
N GLU A 115 0.98 -1.76 12.30
CA GLU A 115 1.43 -2.18 13.63
C GLU A 115 0.31 -2.76 14.51
N LYS A 116 -0.95 -2.65 14.07
CA LYS A 116 -2.12 -3.08 14.84
C LYS A 116 -3.16 -3.79 13.96
N PRO A 117 -3.93 -4.74 14.50
CA PRO A 117 -5.17 -5.19 13.86
C PRO A 117 -6.12 -4.01 13.63
N GLY A 118 -6.88 -4.04 12.54
CA GLY A 118 -7.76 -2.94 12.20
C GLY A 118 -8.14 -2.89 10.72
N THR A 119 -8.88 -1.85 10.36
CA THR A 119 -9.25 -1.53 8.97
C THR A 119 -8.44 -0.34 8.48
N TYR A 120 -7.89 -0.48 7.29
CA TYR A 120 -7.06 0.51 6.62
C TYR A 120 -7.61 0.75 5.22
N VAL A 121 -7.68 2.01 4.82
CA VAL A 121 -8.03 2.39 3.45
C VAL A 121 -6.92 3.26 2.93
N VAL A 122 -6.32 2.84 1.82
CA VAL A 122 -5.27 3.59 1.14
C VAL A 122 -5.70 3.89 -0.29
N GLU A 123 -5.32 5.07 -0.78
CA GLU A 123 -5.55 5.45 -2.17
C GLU A 123 -4.23 5.60 -2.90
N ILE A 124 -4.07 4.84 -3.98
CA ILE A 124 -2.95 4.96 -4.91
C ILE A 124 -3.29 6.13 -5.85
N PRO A 125 -2.48 7.19 -5.93
CA PRO A 125 -2.82 8.36 -6.73
C PRO A 125 -2.73 8.09 -8.23
N GLU A 126 -3.50 8.83 -9.03
CA GLU A 126 -3.66 8.57 -10.47
C GLU A 126 -2.35 8.55 -11.25
N TRP A 127 -1.39 9.43 -10.94
CA TRP A 127 -0.10 9.46 -11.64
C TRP A 127 0.79 8.25 -11.34
N ASN A 128 0.56 7.57 -10.21
CA ASN A 128 1.25 6.33 -9.85
C ASN A 128 0.51 5.07 -10.36
N ARG A 129 -0.68 5.22 -10.96
CA ARG A 129 -1.47 4.13 -11.55
C ARG A 129 -1.00 3.83 -12.97
N ASN A 130 0.05 3.04 -13.14
CA ASN A 130 0.44 2.56 -14.47
C ASN A 130 0.00 1.11 -14.73
N TYR A 131 -1.33 0.89 -14.80
CA TYR A 131 -1.98 -0.42 -14.98
C TYR A 131 -1.86 -1.04 -16.40
N VAL A 132 -0.80 -0.74 -17.15
CA VAL A 132 -0.63 -1.31 -18.51
C VAL A 132 0.07 -2.65 -18.40
N GLN A 133 -0.69 -3.74 -18.47
CA GLN A 133 -0.15 -5.09 -18.56
C GLN A 133 0.48 -5.28 -19.95
N GLU A 134 1.71 -5.78 -19.94
CA GLU A 134 2.70 -5.97 -21.02
C GLU A 134 3.53 -4.73 -21.44
N GLY A 135 4.75 -4.65 -20.86
CA GLY A 135 5.88 -3.85 -21.38
C GLY A 135 5.76 -2.33 -21.16
N LYS A 136 6.25 -1.84 -20.00
CA LYS A 136 6.37 -0.40 -19.62
C LYS A 136 6.69 0.53 -20.82
N PRO A 137 6.04 1.71 -20.93
CA PRO A 137 6.37 2.86 -20.08
C PRO A 137 5.15 3.65 -19.57
N ALA A 138 5.39 4.50 -18.56
CA ALA A 138 4.40 5.35 -17.91
C ALA A 138 4.22 6.71 -18.60
N ALA A 139 3.09 7.33 -18.25
CA ALA A 139 2.76 8.76 -18.29
C ALA A 139 2.41 9.36 -19.66
N VAL A 140 1.12 9.67 -19.86
CA VAL A 140 0.68 11.00 -20.32
C VAL A 140 -0.74 11.26 -19.80
N VAL A 141 -0.91 12.25 -18.92
CA VAL A 141 -2.11 13.10 -18.97
C VAL A 141 -1.64 14.55 -19.01
N LYS A 142 -1.53 15.09 -20.22
CA LYS A 142 -1.59 16.54 -20.42
C LYS A 142 -3.04 16.95 -20.18
N LYS A 143 -3.25 17.97 -19.36
CA LYS A 143 -4.55 18.65 -19.26
C LYS A 143 -4.32 20.09 -19.70
N ASP A 144 -4.99 20.46 -20.80
CA ASP A 144 -5.00 21.81 -21.38
C ASP A 144 -5.58 22.86 -20.43
#